data_AF-A0A1S1QF37-F1
#
_entry.id   AF-A0A1S1QF37-F1
#
_cell.length_a   1.000
_cell.length_b   1.000
_cell.length_c   1.000
_cell.angle_alpha   90.00
_cell.angle_beta   90.00
_cell.angle_gamma   90.00
#
_symmetry.space_group_name_H-M   'P 1'
#
loop_
_entity.id
_entity.type
_entity.pdbx_description
1 polymer ?
#
loop_
_entity_poly.entity_id
_entity_poly.type
_entity_poly.pdbx_seq_one_letter_code
_entity_poly.pdbx_strand_id
1 'polypeptide(L)'
;MSQELTAAELDALMAVFPDVKDARRLLRVAGFPNALVPADSGTVGAFWFSVFEALRSGAVVDGRIRLLTAARDLHPANPAFAASRTRVTDRARDTDQDDAPPDLRDAELVVHLFAPADGPRAEAAYAHLLSVWERCRDHLGMRHPAPGLRLATRPPAALGRATGDLAAVDGGGEGVYQALLRRDHDLVRLSAVLAPAAGAGAFDWTPLDALWSRAVGPLSTDLVGAVRIYQGHVRRRADDGQVTVSEALARGCRHALPPSEGGRPGWEERGVTTGSGFGVWELGEGDDLRIERQIVVLAAAERDHALSAYTWTRTDQSLPYLVGYLANAAKVRYQYRVWSDAPSVAALRERAATDVTELRRRLMSPRADVASGADPAEAVLTDRLLVHLDLLVAARADRDDMRESVEIAVSNIREMLREDRSPEDGPGLFAEDLRLATYLTEQLGRDRFFLTTAVDRVKSTLRTARRLGGTTDA
;
A
#
# COMPACT_ATOMS: atom_id res chain seq x y z
N MET A 1 -18.36 0.61 -19.77
CA MET A 1 -17.80 -0.05 -20.98
C MET A 1 -18.33 -1.48 -21.03
N SER A 2 -18.68 -2.01 -22.21
CA SER A 2 -19.13 -3.41 -22.29
C SER A 2 -17.95 -4.35 -22.04
N GLN A 3 -18.08 -5.22 -21.04
CA GLN A 3 -17.12 -6.29 -20.71
C GLN A 3 -17.35 -7.54 -21.59
N GLU A 4 -18.24 -7.47 -22.59
CA GLU A 4 -18.58 -8.59 -23.46
C GLU A 4 -17.56 -8.76 -24.59
N LEU A 5 -17.02 -9.99 -24.73
CA LEU A 5 -16.26 -10.38 -25.91
C LEU A 5 -17.17 -10.36 -27.15
N THR A 6 -16.65 -9.84 -28.24
CA THR A 6 -17.34 -9.97 -29.54
C THR A 6 -17.27 -11.41 -30.04
N ALA A 7 -18.19 -11.81 -30.93
CA ALA A 7 -18.14 -13.13 -31.56
C ALA A 7 -16.78 -13.41 -32.23
N ALA A 8 -16.21 -12.41 -32.92
CA ALA A 8 -14.89 -12.51 -33.54
C ALA A 8 -13.74 -12.71 -32.52
N GLU A 9 -13.81 -12.07 -31.35
CA GLU A 9 -12.84 -12.27 -30.28
C GLU A 9 -12.96 -13.67 -29.66
N LEU A 10 -14.19 -14.14 -29.46
CA LEU A 10 -14.44 -15.48 -28.94
C LEU A 10 -13.97 -16.57 -29.91
N ASP A 11 -14.28 -16.43 -31.20
CA ASP A 11 -13.82 -17.34 -32.25
C ASP A 11 -12.29 -17.37 -32.35
N ALA A 12 -11.64 -16.20 -32.24
CA ALA A 12 -10.19 -16.12 -32.23
C ALA A 12 -9.56 -16.78 -30.99
N LEU A 13 -10.17 -16.62 -29.81
CA LEU A 13 -9.72 -17.31 -28.60
C LEU A 13 -9.85 -18.84 -28.72
N MET A 14 -10.97 -19.33 -29.27
CA MET A 14 -11.17 -20.76 -29.51
C MET A 14 -10.18 -21.33 -30.53
N ALA A 15 -9.86 -20.57 -31.59
CA ALA A 15 -8.94 -21.01 -32.63
C ALA A 15 -7.48 -21.04 -32.16
N VAL A 16 -7.05 -20.03 -31.39
CA VAL A 16 -5.66 -19.89 -30.93
C VAL A 16 -5.36 -20.75 -29.71
N PHE A 17 -6.34 -20.97 -28.84
CA PHE A 17 -6.22 -21.77 -27.64
C PHE A 17 -7.20 -22.94 -27.70
N PRO A 18 -6.93 -23.98 -28.53
CA PRO A 18 -7.86 -25.07 -28.79
C PRO A 18 -7.98 -26.08 -27.65
N ASP A 19 -7.09 -26.02 -26.66
CA ASP A 19 -7.13 -26.86 -25.47
C ASP A 19 -7.33 -26.08 -24.17
N VAL A 20 -7.95 -26.75 -23.18
CA VAL A 20 -8.29 -26.15 -21.89
C VAL A 20 -7.04 -25.78 -21.07
N LYS A 21 -5.91 -26.47 -21.26
CA LYS A 21 -4.68 -26.22 -20.50
C LYS A 21 -4.05 -24.91 -20.94
N ASP A 22 -4.01 -24.63 -22.24
CA ASP A 22 -3.50 -23.38 -22.80
C ASP A 22 -4.47 -22.22 -22.54
N ALA A 23 -5.78 -22.44 -22.62
CA ALA A 23 -6.77 -21.45 -22.20
C ALA A 23 -6.62 -21.06 -20.72
N ARG A 24 -6.40 -22.03 -19.81
CA ARG A 24 -6.10 -21.78 -18.39
C ARG A 24 -4.78 -21.05 -18.18
N ARG A 25 -3.77 -21.33 -19.01
CA ARG A 25 -2.51 -20.59 -18.98
C ARG A 25 -2.74 -19.13 -19.35
N LEU A 26 -3.49 -18.85 -20.40
CA LEU A 26 -3.86 -17.50 -20.80
C LEU A 26 -4.64 -16.77 -19.68
N LEU A 27 -5.64 -17.41 -19.07
CA LEU A 27 -6.39 -16.82 -17.95
C LEU A 27 -5.48 -16.44 -16.76
N ARG A 28 -4.50 -17.29 -16.43
CA ARG A 28 -3.52 -16.97 -15.37
C ARG A 28 -2.65 -15.78 -15.74
N VAL A 29 -2.19 -15.68 -16.99
CA VAL A 29 -1.41 -14.52 -17.47
C VAL A 29 -2.28 -13.25 -17.44
N ALA A 30 -3.57 -13.35 -17.78
CA ALA A 30 -4.52 -12.25 -17.65
C ALA A 30 -4.85 -11.90 -16.18
N GLY A 31 -4.41 -12.72 -15.21
CA GLY A 31 -4.67 -12.57 -13.78
C GLY A 31 -6.12 -12.84 -13.37
N PHE A 32 -6.80 -13.76 -14.06
CA PHE A 32 -8.11 -14.24 -13.65
C PHE A 32 -8.03 -14.94 -12.27
N PRO A 33 -8.96 -14.68 -11.34
CA PRO A 33 -9.03 -15.40 -10.08
C PRO A 33 -9.24 -16.90 -10.31
N ASN A 34 -8.45 -17.76 -9.64
CA ASN A 34 -8.56 -19.22 -9.77
C ASN A 34 -9.98 -19.75 -9.45
N ALA A 35 -10.72 -19.09 -8.56
CA ALA A 35 -12.09 -19.45 -8.20
C ALA A 35 -13.10 -19.24 -9.35
N LEU A 36 -12.77 -18.40 -10.34
CA LEU A 36 -13.60 -18.11 -11.52
C LEU A 36 -13.15 -18.90 -12.76
N VAL A 37 -12.07 -19.68 -12.66
CA VAL A 37 -11.61 -20.54 -13.76
C VAL A 37 -12.48 -21.80 -13.80
N PRO A 38 -13.14 -22.12 -14.92
CA PRO A 38 -13.99 -23.31 -15.02
C PRO A 38 -13.23 -24.60 -14.70
N ALA A 39 -13.77 -25.41 -13.78
CA ALA A 39 -13.11 -26.61 -13.25
C ALA A 39 -13.10 -27.79 -14.25
N ASP A 40 -14.15 -27.95 -15.05
CA ASP A 40 -14.21 -28.91 -16.14
C ASP A 40 -15.39 -28.57 -17.06
N SER A 41 -15.17 -28.38 -18.36
CA SER A 41 -16.21 -27.93 -19.29
C SER A 41 -16.46 -28.91 -20.45
N GLY A 42 -15.81 -30.08 -20.47
CA GLY A 42 -15.98 -31.12 -21.49
C GLY A 42 -15.50 -30.76 -22.91
N THR A 43 -15.60 -29.49 -23.31
CA THR A 43 -15.06 -28.94 -24.57
C THR A 43 -14.45 -27.56 -24.33
N VAL A 44 -13.55 -27.15 -25.23
CA VAL A 44 -12.92 -25.81 -25.20
C VAL A 44 -13.93 -24.69 -25.50
N GLY A 45 -14.94 -24.96 -26.32
CA GLY A 45 -16.02 -24.00 -26.58
C GLY A 45 -16.84 -23.72 -25.32
N ALA A 46 -17.24 -24.77 -24.59
CA ALA A 46 -17.92 -24.63 -23.30
C ALA A 46 -17.03 -23.96 -22.23
N PHE A 47 -15.71 -24.16 -22.30
CA PHE A 47 -14.75 -23.46 -21.45
C PHE A 47 -14.81 -21.95 -21.68
N TRP A 48 -14.60 -21.52 -22.93
CA TRP A 48 -14.59 -20.10 -23.30
C TRP A 48 -15.95 -19.43 -23.11
N PHE A 49 -17.04 -20.16 -23.31
CA PHE A 49 -18.39 -19.66 -23.02
C PHE A 49 -18.58 -19.38 -21.52
N SER A 50 -18.08 -20.25 -20.65
CA SER A 50 -18.13 -20.04 -19.19
C SER A 50 -17.30 -18.83 -18.75
N VAL A 51 -16.12 -18.65 -19.35
CA VAL A 51 -15.28 -17.45 -19.15
C VAL A 51 -16.01 -16.20 -19.64
N PHE A 52 -16.68 -16.26 -20.79
CA PHE A 52 -17.47 -15.17 -21.33
C PHE A 52 -18.62 -14.76 -20.40
N GLU A 53 -19.36 -15.71 -19.82
CA GLU A 53 -20.40 -15.41 -18.84
C GLU A 53 -19.84 -14.78 -17.56
N ALA A 54 -18.66 -15.22 -17.10
CA ALA A 54 -17.96 -14.59 -15.98
C ALA A 54 -17.55 -13.13 -16.28
N LEU A 55 -17.12 -12.84 -17.52
CA LEU A 55 -16.82 -11.48 -17.96
C LEU A 55 -18.07 -10.61 -18.07
N ARG A 56 -19.13 -11.16 -18.66
CA ARG A 56 -20.42 -10.48 -18.86
C ARG A 56 -21.10 -10.11 -17.55
N SER A 57 -20.97 -10.96 -16.53
CA SER A 57 -21.46 -10.69 -15.17
C SER A 57 -20.61 -9.69 -14.38
N GLY A 58 -19.47 -9.25 -14.93
CA GLY A 58 -18.56 -8.32 -14.26
C GLY A 58 -17.77 -8.95 -13.12
N ALA A 59 -17.68 -10.28 -13.05
CA ALA A 59 -16.96 -11.00 -11.98
C ALA A 59 -15.44 -10.71 -11.99
N VAL A 60 -14.91 -10.18 -13.10
CA VAL A 60 -13.51 -9.76 -13.23
C VAL A 60 -13.47 -8.31 -13.72
N VAL A 61 -12.96 -7.42 -12.87
CA VAL A 61 -12.73 -6.01 -13.22
C VAL A 61 -11.77 -5.93 -14.41
N ASP A 62 -12.21 -5.24 -15.46
CA ASP A 62 -11.53 -5.11 -16.76
C ASP A 62 -11.14 -6.44 -17.39
N GLY A 63 -11.89 -7.51 -17.08
CA GLY A 63 -11.53 -8.86 -17.47
C GLY A 63 -11.42 -9.04 -18.98
N ARG A 64 -12.27 -8.36 -19.78
CA ARG A 64 -12.15 -8.40 -21.25
C ARG A 64 -10.83 -7.78 -21.72
N ILE A 65 -10.49 -6.60 -21.22
CA ILE A 65 -9.27 -5.87 -21.62
C ILE A 65 -8.04 -6.70 -21.23
N ARG A 66 -8.01 -7.23 -20.01
CA ARG A 66 -6.90 -8.04 -19.49
C ARG A 66 -6.73 -9.34 -20.28
N LEU A 67 -7.83 -10.01 -20.60
CA LEU A 67 -7.82 -11.24 -21.39
C LEU A 67 -7.28 -11.01 -22.81
N LEU A 68 -7.79 -9.98 -23.50
CA LEU A 68 -7.37 -9.67 -24.87
C LEU A 68 -5.94 -9.14 -24.92
N THR A 69 -5.50 -8.39 -23.91
CA THR A 69 -4.10 -7.95 -23.78
C THR A 69 -3.16 -9.14 -23.64
N ALA A 70 -3.46 -10.07 -22.73
CA ALA A 70 -2.66 -11.28 -22.57
C ALA A 70 -2.67 -12.16 -23.83
N ALA A 71 -3.81 -12.26 -24.52
CA ALA A 71 -3.93 -13.02 -25.76
C ALA A 71 -3.10 -12.40 -26.90
N ARG A 72 -3.09 -11.07 -27.00
CA ARG A 72 -2.26 -10.32 -27.96
C ARG A 72 -0.77 -10.51 -27.68
N ASP A 73 -0.36 -10.43 -26.43
CA ASP A 73 1.06 -10.55 -26.08
C ASP A 73 1.60 -11.96 -26.40
N LEU A 74 0.75 -12.99 -26.31
CA LEU A 74 1.06 -14.34 -26.76
C LEU A 74 0.94 -14.53 -28.28
N HIS A 75 0.03 -13.81 -28.95
CA HIS A 75 -0.26 -13.93 -30.39
C HIS A 75 -0.41 -12.56 -31.08
N PRO A 76 0.69 -11.81 -31.26
CA PRO A 76 0.63 -10.42 -31.73
C PRO A 76 0.17 -10.27 -33.18
N ALA A 77 0.25 -11.33 -33.98
CA ALA A 77 -0.17 -11.33 -35.38
C ALA A 77 -1.69 -11.57 -35.57
N ASN A 78 -2.45 -11.87 -34.50
CA ASN A 78 -3.89 -12.13 -34.63
C ASN A 78 -4.67 -10.80 -34.61
N PRO A 79 -5.33 -10.41 -35.72
CA PRO A 79 -6.00 -9.11 -35.84
C PRO A 79 -7.20 -8.94 -34.90
N ALA A 80 -7.84 -10.04 -34.46
CA ALA A 80 -8.96 -9.99 -33.54
C ALA A 80 -8.56 -9.46 -32.15
N PHE A 81 -7.32 -9.69 -31.74
CA PHE A 81 -6.78 -9.18 -30.47
C PHE A 81 -6.22 -7.75 -30.59
N ALA A 82 -6.07 -7.22 -31.81
CA ALA A 82 -5.58 -5.87 -32.08
C ALA A 82 -6.72 -4.83 -32.19
N ALA A 83 -7.89 -5.24 -32.69
CA ALA A 83 -9.05 -4.37 -32.93
C ALA A 83 -9.67 -3.77 -31.65
N SER A 84 -9.30 -4.27 -30.47
CA SER A 84 -9.83 -3.85 -29.17
C SER A 84 -9.41 -2.41 -28.78
N ARG A 85 -8.30 -1.89 -29.34
CA ARG A 85 -7.91 -0.47 -29.18
C ARG A 85 -8.61 0.46 -30.18
N THR A 86 -8.88 0.01 -31.40
CA THR A 86 -9.30 0.88 -32.51
C THR A 86 -10.69 1.51 -32.30
N ARG A 87 -11.60 0.84 -31.57
CA ARG A 87 -12.93 1.41 -31.23
C ARG A 87 -12.90 2.40 -30.07
N VAL A 88 -11.85 2.39 -29.25
CA VAL A 88 -11.63 3.43 -28.22
C VAL A 88 -11.07 4.70 -28.89
N THR A 89 -10.23 4.55 -29.92
CA THR A 89 -9.65 5.68 -30.64
C THR A 89 -10.62 6.40 -31.59
N ASP A 90 -11.59 5.71 -32.21
CA ASP A 90 -12.51 6.37 -33.16
C ASP A 90 -13.57 7.28 -32.50
N ARG A 91 -13.81 7.15 -31.19
CA ARG A 91 -14.64 8.11 -30.43
C ARG A 91 -13.81 9.23 -29.78
N ALA A 92 -12.48 9.06 -29.71
CA ALA A 92 -11.52 10.05 -29.24
C ALA A 92 -10.99 10.95 -30.37
N ARG A 93 -11.18 10.56 -31.64
CA ARG A 93 -10.78 11.37 -32.81
C ARG A 93 -11.50 12.71 -32.96
N ASP A 94 -12.64 12.89 -32.28
CA ASP A 94 -13.35 14.18 -32.23
C ASP A 94 -12.77 15.13 -31.15
N THR A 95 -11.75 14.69 -30.41
CA THR A 95 -11.02 15.47 -29.38
C THR A 95 -9.54 15.70 -29.69
N ASP A 96 -9.04 15.27 -30.85
CA ASP A 96 -7.62 15.38 -31.29
C ASP A 96 -7.18 16.83 -31.64
N GLN A 97 -7.92 17.86 -31.20
CA GLN A 97 -7.55 19.26 -31.41
C GLN A 97 -6.73 19.86 -30.24
N ASP A 98 -6.33 19.06 -29.24
CA ASP A 98 -5.63 19.51 -28.02
C ASP A 98 -4.30 18.75 -27.78
N ASP A 99 -3.53 18.48 -28.85
CA ASP A 99 -2.25 17.75 -28.82
C ASP A 99 -1.05 18.61 -28.35
N ALA A 100 -1.30 19.81 -27.82
CA ALA A 100 -0.26 20.62 -27.21
C ALA A 100 0.10 20.05 -25.82
N PRO A 101 1.40 19.95 -25.48
CA PRO A 101 1.79 19.51 -24.15
C PRO A 101 1.15 20.43 -23.09
N PRO A 102 0.72 19.88 -21.93
CA PRO A 102 0.11 20.69 -20.89
C PRO A 102 1.08 21.80 -20.45
N ASP A 103 0.58 23.03 -20.30
CA ASP A 103 1.36 24.16 -19.77
C ASP A 103 1.49 23.98 -18.24
N LEU A 104 2.56 23.30 -17.85
CA LEU A 104 2.93 22.98 -16.47
C LEU A 104 3.88 24.02 -15.89
N ARG A 105 3.68 24.40 -14.62
CA ARG A 105 4.45 25.45 -13.93
C ARG A 105 4.70 25.13 -12.47
N ASP A 106 5.74 25.79 -11.93
CA ASP A 106 6.08 25.80 -10.50
C ASP A 106 6.29 24.38 -9.95
N ALA A 107 7.30 23.70 -10.48
CA ALA A 107 7.70 22.37 -10.01
C ALA A 107 8.25 22.46 -8.58
N GLU A 108 7.57 21.80 -7.65
CA GLU A 108 7.98 21.70 -6.25
C GLU A 108 8.03 20.24 -5.80
N LEU A 109 8.91 19.94 -4.84
CA LEU A 109 8.99 18.63 -4.22
C LEU A 109 8.64 18.75 -2.74
N VAL A 110 7.58 18.05 -2.32
CA VAL A 110 7.20 17.90 -0.91
C VAL A 110 7.48 16.47 -0.47
N VAL A 111 8.05 16.27 0.71
CA VAL A 111 8.40 14.95 1.24
C VAL A 111 7.92 14.78 2.67
N HIS A 112 7.47 13.57 2.99
CA HIS A 112 7.13 13.16 4.35
C HIS A 112 7.77 11.82 4.69
N LEU A 113 8.46 11.76 5.82
CA LEU A 113 8.96 10.53 6.44
C LEU A 113 8.19 10.30 7.73
N PHE A 114 7.68 9.07 7.90
CA PHE A 114 6.90 8.66 9.07
C PHE A 114 7.68 7.62 9.87
N ALA A 115 8.01 7.94 11.12
CA ALA A 115 8.61 7.02 12.09
C ALA A 115 7.59 6.68 13.19
N PRO A 116 7.64 5.47 13.76
CA PRO A 116 6.82 5.17 14.94
C PRO A 116 7.34 5.97 16.14
N ALA A 117 6.42 6.49 16.96
CA ALA A 117 6.77 7.28 18.14
C ALA A 117 7.06 6.41 19.38
N ASP A 118 6.73 5.12 19.33
CA ASP A 118 6.97 4.12 20.35
C ASP A 118 7.22 2.71 19.75
N GLY A 119 7.46 1.74 20.63
CA GLY A 119 7.75 0.37 20.24
C GLY A 119 9.22 0.11 19.85
N PRO A 120 9.53 -1.12 19.43
CA PRO A 120 10.91 -1.60 19.30
C PRO A 120 11.71 -0.90 18.18
N ARG A 121 11.04 -0.23 17.25
CA ARG A 121 11.67 0.45 16.10
C ARG A 121 11.77 1.97 16.27
N ALA A 122 11.14 2.56 17.28
CA ALA A 122 11.04 4.02 17.43
C ALA A 122 12.41 4.71 17.56
N GLU A 123 13.33 4.14 18.34
CA GLU A 123 14.64 4.74 18.56
C GLU A 123 15.47 4.78 17.26
N ALA A 124 15.55 3.65 16.55
CA ALA A 124 16.29 3.55 15.29
C ALA A 124 15.66 4.44 14.19
N ALA A 125 14.34 4.45 14.08
CA ALA A 125 13.63 5.29 13.13
C ALA A 125 13.80 6.79 13.44
N TYR A 126 13.74 7.19 14.71
CA TYR A 126 13.96 8.58 15.10
C TYR A 126 15.40 9.03 14.86
N ALA A 127 16.39 8.18 15.17
CA ALA A 127 17.79 8.45 14.85
C ALA A 127 18.00 8.65 13.34
N HIS A 128 17.31 7.88 12.50
CA HIS A 128 17.31 8.11 11.06
C HIS A 128 16.73 9.49 10.68
N LEU A 129 15.59 9.89 11.25
CA LEU A 129 15.02 11.22 11.01
C LEU A 129 15.98 12.35 11.43
N LEU A 130 16.66 12.22 12.57
CA LEU A 130 17.67 13.20 13.01
C LEU A 130 18.85 13.27 12.03
N SER A 131 19.27 12.13 11.48
CA SER A 131 20.34 12.09 10.48
C SER A 131 19.94 12.77 9.17
N VAL A 132 18.69 12.57 8.71
CA VAL A 132 18.13 13.28 7.55
C VAL A 132 18.05 14.78 7.83
N TRP A 133 17.60 15.17 9.02
CA TRP A 133 17.51 16.57 9.44
C TRP A 133 18.85 17.29 9.33
N GLU A 134 19.94 16.72 9.87
CA GLU A 134 21.27 17.33 9.76
C GLU A 134 21.76 17.39 8.31
N ARG A 135 21.46 16.37 7.48
CA ARG A 135 21.75 16.43 6.05
C ARG A 135 20.95 17.50 5.31
N CYS A 136 19.71 17.79 5.69
CA CYS A 136 18.96 18.94 5.16
C CYS A 136 19.65 20.27 5.54
N ARG A 137 20.11 20.42 6.79
CA ARG A 137 20.87 21.59 7.23
C ARG A 137 22.18 21.75 6.46
N ASP A 138 22.88 20.65 6.20
CA ASP A 138 24.21 20.67 5.61
C ASP A 138 24.20 20.77 4.08
N HIS A 139 23.37 19.98 3.40
CA HIS A 139 23.35 19.88 1.95
C HIS A 139 22.33 20.82 1.28
N LEU A 140 21.26 21.18 1.97
CA LEU A 140 20.19 22.02 1.42
C LEU A 140 20.19 23.44 2.03
N GLY A 141 21.15 23.74 2.91
CA GLY A 141 21.30 25.06 3.52
C GLY A 141 20.20 25.43 4.52
N MET A 142 19.34 24.50 4.92
CA MET A 142 18.19 24.74 5.82
C MET A 142 18.66 25.00 7.27
N ARG A 143 19.23 26.17 7.54
CA ARG A 143 19.86 26.49 8.84
C ARG A 143 19.20 27.65 9.58
N HIS A 144 18.33 28.39 8.92
CA HIS A 144 17.67 29.56 9.47
C HIS A 144 16.41 29.16 10.24
N PRO A 145 15.99 29.94 11.25
CA PRO A 145 14.67 29.76 11.86
C PRO A 145 13.56 29.88 10.82
N ALA A 146 12.60 28.96 10.85
CA ALA A 146 11.47 29.03 9.95
C ALA A 146 10.63 30.30 10.22
N PRO A 147 10.33 31.14 9.20
CA PRO A 147 9.60 32.38 9.39
C PRO A 147 8.22 32.18 10.04
N GLY A 148 7.87 33.05 10.99
CA GLY A 148 6.57 33.01 11.67
C GLY A 148 6.40 31.87 12.70
N LEU A 149 7.34 30.93 12.77
CA LEU A 149 7.32 29.81 13.71
C LEU A 149 8.27 30.07 14.88
N ARG A 150 7.75 30.06 16.11
CA ARG A 150 8.55 30.15 17.34
C ARG A 150 9.08 28.78 17.76
N LEU A 151 9.71 28.07 16.83
CA LEU A 151 10.21 26.71 17.03
C LEU A 151 11.74 26.67 17.13
N ALA A 152 12.25 25.62 17.77
CA ALA A 152 13.68 25.36 17.78
C ALA A 152 14.18 25.00 16.38
N THR A 153 15.41 25.39 16.05
CA THR A 153 16.08 24.99 14.79
C THR A 153 16.75 23.62 14.89
N ARG A 154 16.78 23.03 16.08
CA ARG A 154 17.30 21.69 16.34
C ARG A 154 16.22 20.83 17.00
N PRO A 155 15.98 19.61 16.48
CA PRO A 155 15.16 18.62 17.14
C PRO A 155 15.66 18.28 18.54
N PRO A 156 14.78 17.82 19.44
CA PRO A 156 15.21 17.28 20.71
C PRO A 156 16.02 15.99 20.49
N ALA A 157 17.08 15.80 21.28
CA ALA A 157 17.94 14.61 21.18
C ALA A 157 17.20 13.29 21.47
N ALA A 158 16.14 13.35 22.28
CA ALA A 158 15.27 12.23 22.58
C ALA A 158 13.79 12.67 22.51
N LEU A 159 12.93 11.75 22.09
CA LEU A 159 11.48 12.00 22.04
C LEU A 159 10.88 11.98 23.44
N GLY A 160 10.34 13.13 23.87
CA GLY A 160 9.44 13.21 25.01
C GLY A 160 8.00 12.81 24.64
N ARG A 161 7.07 12.90 25.59
CA ARG A 161 5.64 12.61 25.36
C ARG A 161 4.86 13.76 24.72
N ALA A 162 5.46 14.94 24.57
CA ALA A 162 4.80 16.12 24.03
C ALA A 162 4.47 15.93 22.54
N THR A 163 3.22 16.20 22.16
CA THR A 163 2.76 16.23 20.77
C THR A 163 2.89 17.64 20.17
N GLY A 164 2.82 17.75 18.85
CA GLY A 164 2.93 19.00 18.11
C GLY A 164 4.29 19.20 17.44
N ASP A 165 4.53 20.43 17.00
CA ASP A 165 5.75 20.82 16.30
C ASP A 165 6.96 20.85 17.24
N LEU A 166 8.02 20.16 16.86
CA LEU A 166 9.23 19.98 17.67
C LEU A 166 10.37 20.88 17.20
N ALA A 167 10.56 21.00 15.88
CA ALA A 167 11.59 21.83 15.28
C ALA A 167 11.23 22.24 13.85
N ALA A 168 11.70 23.41 13.42
CA ALA A 168 11.55 23.89 12.05
C ALA A 168 12.81 24.65 11.58
N VAL A 169 13.20 24.47 10.32
CA VAL A 169 14.31 25.18 9.68
C VAL A 169 13.96 25.64 8.27
N ASP A 170 14.64 26.69 7.82
CA ASP A 170 14.48 27.35 6.53
C ASP A 170 15.84 27.62 5.86
N GLY A 171 15.87 27.65 4.53
CA GLY A 171 17.06 27.84 3.69
C GLY A 171 17.52 29.30 3.55
N GLY A 172 16.67 30.28 3.82
CA GLY A 172 17.00 31.72 3.79
C GLY A 172 17.23 32.33 2.39
N GLY A 173 17.02 31.56 1.31
CA GLY A 173 17.18 32.00 -0.09
C GLY A 173 15.87 32.49 -0.74
N GLU A 174 15.92 32.78 -2.05
CA GLU A 174 14.74 33.24 -2.82
C GLU A 174 13.68 32.15 -3.07
N GLY A 175 14.05 30.87 -2.95
CA GLY A 175 13.13 29.73 -2.99
C GLY A 175 12.71 29.26 -1.59
N VAL A 176 11.70 28.39 -1.52
CA VAL A 176 11.24 27.81 -0.25
C VAL A 176 11.89 26.45 -0.02
N TYR A 177 12.87 26.44 0.88
CA TYR A 177 13.57 25.23 1.31
C TYR A 177 13.37 25.10 2.81
N GLN A 178 12.42 24.27 3.23
CA GLN A 178 12.04 24.16 4.64
C GLN A 178 11.95 22.72 5.07
N ALA A 179 12.21 22.48 6.36
CA ALA A 179 11.93 21.22 7.02
C ALA A 179 11.24 21.44 8.37
N LEU A 180 10.29 20.56 8.68
CA LEU A 180 9.48 20.57 9.89
C LEU A 180 9.48 19.17 10.52
N LEU A 181 9.79 19.09 11.80
CA LEU A 181 9.67 17.88 12.60
C LEU A 181 8.48 18.02 13.56
N ARG A 182 7.56 17.07 13.52
CA ARG A 182 6.34 17.03 14.35
C ARG A 182 6.15 15.66 14.99
N ARG A 183 5.62 15.61 16.20
CA ARG A 183 5.04 14.40 16.79
C ARG A 183 3.52 14.47 16.74
N ASP A 184 2.90 13.46 16.17
CA ASP A 184 1.45 13.31 16.09
C ASP A 184 1.06 11.93 16.63
N HIS A 185 0.53 11.91 17.86
CA HIS A 185 0.18 10.69 18.61
C HIS A 185 1.27 9.60 18.57
N ASP A 186 1.07 8.58 17.73
CA ASP A 186 1.87 7.38 17.53
C ASP A 186 2.94 7.52 16.42
N LEU A 187 3.02 8.68 15.76
CA LEU A 187 3.98 8.97 14.71
C LEU A 187 4.88 10.17 15.04
N VAL A 188 6.13 10.08 14.58
CA VAL A 188 7.01 11.23 14.40
C VAL A 188 7.22 11.43 12.92
N ARG A 189 7.01 12.67 12.47
CA ARG A 189 7.02 13.02 11.06
C ARG A 189 8.08 14.08 10.80
N LEU A 190 8.99 13.79 9.87
CA LEU A 190 9.83 14.79 9.23
C LEU A 190 9.21 15.13 7.88
N SER A 191 8.90 16.40 7.66
CA SER A 191 8.43 16.90 6.38
C SER A 191 9.43 17.90 5.81
N ALA A 192 9.67 17.88 4.50
CA ALA A 192 10.46 18.90 3.82
C ALA A 192 9.76 19.38 2.55
N VAL A 193 9.99 20.64 2.16
CA VAL A 193 9.60 21.20 0.87
C VAL A 193 10.81 21.82 0.18
N LEU A 194 10.94 21.58 -1.12
CA LEU A 194 11.89 22.20 -2.02
C LEU A 194 11.11 22.86 -3.17
N ALA A 195 10.94 24.17 -3.09
CA ALA A 195 10.33 24.99 -4.12
C ALA A 195 11.36 26.02 -4.62
N PRO A 196 11.83 25.92 -5.87
CA PRO A 196 12.62 26.97 -6.49
C PRO A 196 11.91 28.33 -6.47
N ALA A 197 12.67 29.41 -6.68
CA ALA A 197 12.07 30.73 -6.86
C ALA A 197 11.14 30.73 -8.11
N ALA A 198 10.04 31.49 -8.05
CA ALA A 198 9.10 31.59 -9.16
C ALA A 198 9.82 32.01 -10.46
N GLY A 199 9.54 31.31 -11.56
CA GLY A 199 10.18 31.57 -12.86
C GLY A 199 11.63 31.07 -12.98
N ALA A 200 12.15 30.33 -12.00
CA ALA A 200 13.47 29.71 -12.08
C ALA A 200 13.48 28.50 -13.03
N GLY A 201 13.64 28.75 -14.33
CA GLY A 201 13.92 27.73 -15.33
C GLY A 201 12.70 26.95 -15.84
N ALA A 202 12.97 25.82 -16.49
CA ALA A 202 11.94 24.93 -17.02
C ALA A 202 11.28 24.13 -15.89
N PHE A 203 10.03 23.71 -16.12
CA PHE A 203 9.31 22.80 -15.22
C PHE A 203 9.99 21.42 -15.18
N ASP A 204 10.75 21.15 -14.12
CA ASP A 204 11.52 19.91 -13.96
C ASP A 204 11.70 19.56 -12.47
N TRP A 205 11.22 18.39 -12.04
CA TRP A 205 11.40 17.88 -10.69
C TRP A 205 12.72 17.11 -10.51
N THR A 206 13.41 16.75 -11.59
CA THR A 206 14.64 15.93 -11.53
C THR A 206 15.74 16.55 -10.65
N PRO A 207 16.03 17.86 -10.72
CA PRO A 207 17.03 18.48 -9.85
C PRO A 207 16.63 18.46 -8.37
N LEU A 208 15.33 18.64 -8.09
CA LEU A 208 14.78 18.62 -6.73
C LEU A 208 14.84 17.21 -6.13
N ASP A 209 14.47 16.21 -6.92
CA ASP A 209 14.59 14.80 -6.53
C ASP A 209 16.05 14.44 -6.24
N ALA A 210 16.99 14.83 -7.10
CA ALA A 210 18.40 14.55 -6.89
C ALA A 210 18.95 15.22 -5.62
N LEU A 211 18.51 16.45 -5.31
CA LEU A 211 18.85 17.14 -4.07
C LEU A 211 18.33 16.40 -2.85
N TRP A 212 17.04 16.02 -2.87
CA TRP A 212 16.43 15.29 -1.78
C TRP A 212 17.05 13.89 -1.60
N SER A 213 17.27 13.15 -2.69
CA SER A 213 17.87 11.81 -2.69
C SER A 213 19.25 11.80 -2.03
N ARG A 214 20.06 12.86 -2.23
CA ARG A 214 21.32 13.04 -1.48
C ARG A 214 21.10 13.32 0.01
N ALA A 215 20.10 14.14 0.35
CA ALA A 215 19.81 14.50 1.72
C ALA A 215 19.17 13.36 2.53
N VAL A 216 18.35 12.50 1.92
CA VAL A 216 17.72 11.39 2.63
C VAL A 216 18.64 10.18 2.74
N GLY A 217 19.42 9.89 1.69
CA GLY A 217 20.22 8.65 1.61
C GLY A 217 19.34 7.40 1.56
N PRO A 218 19.88 6.20 1.85
CA PRO A 218 19.10 4.97 1.93
C PRO A 218 18.02 5.08 3.02
N LEU A 219 16.78 4.74 2.69
CA LEU A 219 15.68 4.73 3.65
C LEU A 219 15.83 3.60 4.66
N SER A 220 15.56 3.89 5.93
CA SER A 220 15.53 2.86 6.96
C SER A 220 14.27 1.99 6.84
N THR A 221 14.44 0.68 7.01
CA THR A 221 13.34 -0.29 7.12
C THR A 221 12.54 -0.13 8.43
N ASP A 222 13.03 0.66 9.37
CA ASP A 222 12.34 0.99 10.62
C ASP A 222 11.26 2.06 10.47
N LEU A 223 11.20 2.74 9.32
CA LEU A 223 10.16 3.72 9.03
C LEU A 223 8.78 3.05 8.82
N VAL A 224 7.73 3.75 9.25
CA VAL A 224 6.34 3.42 8.91
C VAL A 224 6.11 3.66 7.42
N GLY A 225 6.71 4.70 6.86
CA GLY A 225 6.68 4.95 5.42
C GLY A 225 7.37 6.24 5.02
N ALA A 226 7.53 6.43 3.73
CA ALA A 226 8.03 7.65 3.12
C ALA A 226 7.17 8.01 1.91
N VAL A 227 6.99 9.31 1.63
CA VAL A 227 6.27 9.78 0.45
C VAL A 227 6.98 10.97 -0.16
N ARG A 228 7.25 10.92 -1.46
CA ARG A 228 7.62 12.05 -2.31
C ARG A 228 6.40 12.50 -3.11
N ILE A 229 6.11 13.79 -3.04
CA ILE A 229 5.04 14.45 -3.76
C ILE A 229 5.67 15.45 -4.74
N TYR A 230 5.63 15.12 -6.01
CA TYR A 230 5.97 15.99 -7.12
C TYR A 230 4.76 16.86 -7.43
N GLN A 231 4.77 18.11 -6.99
CA GLN A 231 3.63 19.01 -7.16
C GLN A 231 3.89 20.16 -8.13
N GLY A 232 2.83 20.67 -8.73
CA GLY A 232 2.88 21.81 -9.63
C GLY A 232 1.49 22.25 -10.11
N HIS A 233 1.49 23.18 -11.06
CA HIS A 233 0.28 23.80 -11.59
C HIS A 233 0.06 23.48 -13.06
N VAL A 234 -1.21 23.35 -13.45
CA VAL A 234 -1.65 23.27 -14.85
C VAL A 234 -2.34 24.57 -15.21
N ARG A 235 -1.84 25.26 -16.24
CA ARG A 235 -2.53 26.42 -16.80
C ARG A 235 -3.69 25.93 -17.67
N ARG A 236 -4.93 26.07 -17.17
CA ARG A 236 -6.13 25.67 -17.90
C ARG A 236 -6.89 26.88 -18.44
N ARG A 237 -7.65 26.71 -19.53
CA ARG A 237 -8.64 27.68 -20.00
C ARG A 237 -9.80 27.80 -18.98
N ALA A 238 -9.69 28.85 -18.17
CA ALA A 238 -10.69 29.64 -17.42
C ALA A 238 -11.78 29.01 -16.51
N ASP A 239 -12.40 27.85 -16.77
CA ASP A 239 -13.79 27.70 -16.26
C ASP A 239 -14.11 26.73 -15.11
N ASP A 240 -13.19 25.90 -14.58
CA ASP A 240 -13.58 24.95 -13.50
C ASP A 240 -12.71 24.96 -12.23
N GLY A 241 -11.52 25.58 -12.22
CA GLY A 241 -10.65 25.59 -11.03
C GLY A 241 -10.25 24.18 -10.52
N GLN A 242 -10.49 23.17 -11.35
CA GLN A 242 -10.26 21.75 -11.08
C GLN A 242 -9.34 21.17 -12.17
N VAL A 243 -8.50 20.21 -11.77
CA VAL A 243 -7.70 19.45 -12.71
C VAL A 243 -8.50 18.25 -13.18
N THR A 244 -8.86 18.24 -14.47
CA THR A 244 -9.38 17.04 -15.13
C THR A 244 -8.20 16.10 -15.39
N VAL A 245 -8.14 15.00 -14.65
CA VAL A 245 -7.12 13.97 -14.89
C VAL A 245 -7.31 13.31 -16.24
N SER A 246 -6.22 13.12 -16.98
CA SER A 246 -6.19 12.41 -18.25
C SER A 246 -4.84 11.75 -18.47
N GLU A 247 -4.82 10.72 -19.32
CA GLU A 247 -3.57 10.06 -19.71
C GLU A 247 -2.61 11.03 -20.41
N ALA A 248 -3.14 11.96 -21.21
CA ALA A 248 -2.34 12.96 -21.91
C ALA A 248 -1.65 13.93 -20.93
N LEU A 249 -2.37 14.40 -19.91
CA LEU A 249 -1.80 15.25 -18.86
C LEU A 249 -0.70 14.53 -18.08
N ALA A 250 -0.93 13.27 -17.71
CA ALA A 250 0.05 12.44 -17.04
C ALA A 250 1.29 12.17 -17.90
N ARG A 251 1.13 11.86 -19.19
CA ARG A 251 2.26 11.72 -20.13
C ARG A 251 3.05 13.02 -20.27
N GLY A 252 2.39 14.18 -20.23
CA GLY A 252 3.05 15.49 -20.21
C GLY A 252 3.99 15.68 -19.00
N CYS A 253 3.63 15.11 -17.85
CA CYS A 253 4.47 15.17 -16.64
C CYS A 253 5.72 14.27 -16.73
N ARG A 254 5.67 13.21 -17.54
CA ARG A 254 6.72 12.17 -17.60
C ARG A 254 8.11 12.73 -17.91
N HIS A 255 8.20 13.79 -18.70
CA HIS A 255 9.48 14.41 -19.05
C HIS A 255 10.11 15.23 -17.93
N ALA A 256 9.30 15.70 -16.97
CA ALA A 256 9.75 16.47 -15.82
C ALA A 256 10.03 15.59 -14.58
N LEU A 257 9.67 14.32 -14.64
CA LEU A 257 9.85 13.37 -13.53
C LEU A 257 11.25 12.75 -13.57
N PRO A 258 11.85 12.46 -12.40
CA PRO A 258 13.10 11.73 -12.36
C PRO A 258 12.92 10.35 -13.04
N PRO A 259 13.96 9.81 -13.69
CA PRO A 259 13.91 8.46 -14.25
C PRO A 259 13.57 7.45 -13.14
N SER A 260 12.38 6.88 -13.17
CA SER A 260 11.99 5.82 -12.25
C SER A 260 12.51 4.48 -12.80
N GLU A 261 13.48 3.87 -12.13
CA GLU A 261 13.71 2.44 -12.28
C GLU A 261 12.44 1.73 -11.78
N GLY A 262 11.65 1.16 -12.68
CA GLY A 262 10.45 0.38 -12.31
C GLY A 262 9.11 1.13 -12.27
N GLY A 263 8.99 2.35 -12.80
CA GLY A 263 7.69 3.04 -12.86
C GLY A 263 6.58 2.13 -13.42
N ARG A 264 5.50 1.92 -12.64
CA ARG A 264 4.47 0.91 -12.97
C ARG A 264 3.85 1.26 -14.33
N PRO A 265 3.91 0.37 -15.34
CA PRO A 265 3.27 0.64 -16.62
C PRO A 265 1.81 1.06 -16.45
N GLY A 266 1.39 2.06 -17.23
CA GLY A 266 0.02 2.60 -17.23
C GLY A 266 -0.36 3.36 -15.96
N TRP A 267 0.58 3.97 -15.24
CA TRP A 267 0.25 4.86 -14.12
C TRP A 267 -0.53 6.09 -14.59
N GLU A 268 -0.34 6.50 -15.84
CA GLU A 268 -1.02 7.62 -16.47
C GLU A 268 -2.54 7.45 -16.52
N GLU A 269 -3.00 6.20 -16.61
CA GLU A 269 -4.42 5.84 -16.65
C GLU A 269 -5.06 5.79 -15.25
N ARG A 270 -4.25 5.87 -14.18
CA ARG A 270 -4.69 5.71 -12.78
C ARG A 270 -4.76 7.02 -12.01
N GLY A 271 -4.92 8.13 -12.73
CA GLY A 271 -5.14 9.44 -12.13
C GLY A 271 -6.51 9.57 -11.49
N VAL A 272 -6.58 10.36 -10.43
CA VAL A 272 -7.83 10.69 -9.75
C VAL A 272 -7.95 12.20 -9.54
N THR A 273 -9.11 12.77 -9.88
CA THR A 273 -9.46 14.14 -9.47
C THR A 273 -10.06 14.08 -8.06
N THR A 274 -9.43 14.77 -7.10
CA THR A 274 -9.92 14.88 -5.73
C THR A 274 -11.15 15.77 -5.65
N GLY A 275 -11.94 15.69 -4.59
CA GLY A 275 -13.08 16.61 -4.42
C GLY A 275 -12.64 18.05 -4.15
N SER A 276 -11.40 18.28 -3.67
CA SER A 276 -10.75 19.60 -3.66
C SER A 276 -10.33 20.10 -5.06
N GLY A 277 -10.42 19.27 -6.09
CA GLY A 277 -10.10 19.64 -7.48
C GLY A 277 -8.65 19.43 -7.91
N PHE A 278 -7.87 18.66 -7.16
CA PHE A 278 -6.48 18.34 -7.51
C PHE A 278 -6.41 17.06 -8.34
N GLY A 279 -5.50 17.00 -9.31
CA GLY A 279 -5.20 15.77 -10.03
C GLY A 279 -4.10 15.02 -9.31
N VAL A 280 -4.30 13.74 -8.98
CA VAL A 280 -3.34 12.94 -8.23
C VAL A 280 -3.03 11.64 -8.94
N TRP A 281 -1.74 11.29 -9.05
CA TRP A 281 -1.25 10.03 -9.61
C TRP A 281 -0.21 9.40 -8.70
N GLU A 282 -0.12 8.08 -8.68
CA GLU A 282 0.98 7.36 -8.03
C GLU A 282 1.86 6.66 -9.07
N LEU A 283 3.16 6.97 -9.04
CA LEU A 283 4.16 6.55 -10.04
C LEU A 283 4.74 5.15 -9.78
N GLY A 284 4.77 4.75 -8.50
CA GLY A 284 5.54 3.60 -8.02
C GLY A 284 5.02 2.23 -8.48
N GLU A 285 5.88 1.23 -8.32
CA GLU A 285 5.57 -0.19 -8.52
C GLU A 285 4.34 -0.61 -7.71
N GLY A 286 3.57 -1.56 -8.23
CA GLY A 286 2.38 -2.07 -7.54
C GLY A 286 2.67 -2.96 -6.32
N ASP A 287 3.89 -2.93 -5.77
CA ASP A 287 4.27 -3.70 -4.59
C ASP A 287 3.86 -2.97 -3.30
N ASP A 288 2.89 -3.52 -2.59
CA ASP A 288 2.39 -2.97 -1.33
C ASP A 288 3.40 -3.06 -0.17
N LEU A 289 4.52 -3.76 -0.33
CA LEU A 289 5.62 -3.84 0.64
C LEU A 289 6.64 -2.70 0.51
N ARG A 290 6.48 -1.80 -0.47
CA ARG A 290 7.38 -0.64 -0.58
C ARG A 290 7.27 0.29 0.64
N ILE A 291 8.41 0.85 1.06
CA ILE A 291 8.46 1.87 2.12
C ILE A 291 8.09 3.24 1.55
N GLU A 292 8.59 3.54 0.35
CA GLU A 292 8.45 4.85 -0.28
C GLU A 292 7.37 4.84 -1.37
N ARG A 293 6.57 5.90 -1.38
CA ARG A 293 5.61 6.21 -2.46
C ARG A 293 6.06 7.46 -3.20
N GLN A 294 5.79 7.49 -4.50
CA GLN A 294 6.03 8.62 -5.37
C GLN A 294 4.70 9.06 -5.99
N ILE A 295 4.31 10.29 -5.74
CA ILE A 295 2.99 10.82 -6.07
C ILE A 295 3.16 12.11 -6.85
N VAL A 296 2.36 12.29 -7.89
CA VAL A 296 2.21 13.58 -8.58
C VAL A 296 0.93 14.24 -8.12
N VAL A 297 0.98 15.52 -7.76
CA VAL A 297 -0.21 16.32 -7.41
C VAL A 297 -0.21 17.60 -8.24
N LEU A 298 -1.26 17.78 -9.05
CA LEU A 298 -1.43 18.97 -9.86
C LEU A 298 -2.62 19.78 -9.40
N ALA A 299 -2.46 21.10 -9.36
CA ALA A 299 -3.55 22.04 -9.13
C ALA A 299 -3.82 22.90 -10.37
N ALA A 300 -5.03 23.45 -10.47
CA ALA A 300 -5.29 24.54 -11.41
C ALA A 300 -4.48 25.78 -11.00
N ALA A 301 -4.11 26.62 -11.97
CA ALA A 301 -3.43 27.88 -11.69
C ALA A 301 -4.14 28.72 -10.60
N GLU A 302 -3.38 29.51 -9.84
CA GLU A 302 -3.85 30.39 -8.76
C GLU A 302 -4.38 29.65 -7.51
N ARG A 303 -4.00 28.39 -7.32
CA ARG A 303 -4.42 27.57 -6.15
C ARG A 303 -3.29 27.23 -5.18
N ASP A 304 -2.19 27.99 -5.20
CA ASP A 304 -0.97 27.76 -4.40
C ASP A 304 -1.27 27.53 -2.91
N HIS A 305 -2.07 28.40 -2.29
CA HIS A 305 -2.42 28.28 -0.88
C HIS A 305 -3.23 27.00 -0.60
N ALA A 306 -4.15 26.63 -1.49
CA ALA A 306 -4.94 25.42 -1.34
C ALA A 306 -4.11 24.16 -1.55
N LEU A 307 -3.20 24.16 -2.53
CA LEU A 307 -2.26 23.08 -2.79
C LEU A 307 -1.32 22.88 -1.59
N SER A 308 -0.72 23.96 -1.09
CA SER A 308 0.14 23.93 0.10
C SER A 308 -0.60 23.44 1.35
N ALA A 309 -1.85 23.86 1.56
CA ALA A 309 -2.71 23.37 2.65
C ALA A 309 -3.13 21.90 2.50
N TYR A 310 -3.05 21.36 1.28
CA TYR A 310 -3.33 19.96 0.98
C TYR A 310 -2.11 19.07 1.21
N THR A 311 -0.91 19.51 0.79
CA THR A 311 0.30 18.67 0.73
C THR A 311 1.38 19.03 1.75
N TRP A 312 1.48 20.28 2.21
CA TRP A 312 2.65 20.77 2.96
C TRP A 312 2.35 21.27 4.37
N THR A 313 1.70 22.44 4.50
CA THR A 313 1.43 23.09 5.78
C THR A 313 0.11 23.84 5.76
N ARG A 314 -0.51 23.97 6.94
CA ARG A 314 -1.74 24.73 7.14
C ARG A 314 -1.50 25.86 8.13
N THR A 315 -2.20 26.98 7.94
CA THR A 315 -2.11 28.16 8.80
C THR A 315 -2.61 27.91 10.22
N ASP A 316 -3.56 26.98 10.39
CA ASP A 316 -4.12 26.54 11.67
C ASP A 316 -3.26 25.51 12.41
N GLN A 317 -2.06 25.19 11.89
CA GLN A 317 -1.15 24.15 12.39
C GLN A 317 -1.72 22.74 12.39
N SER A 318 -2.95 22.51 11.93
CA SER A 318 -3.48 21.17 11.72
C SER A 318 -2.71 20.44 10.62
N LEU A 319 -2.90 19.12 10.55
CA LEU A 319 -2.23 18.31 9.55
C LEU A 319 -2.80 18.64 8.16
N PRO A 320 -1.96 18.85 7.12
CA PRO A 320 -2.45 18.92 5.76
C PRO A 320 -3.22 17.65 5.39
N TYR A 321 -4.28 17.83 4.63
CA TYR A 321 -5.26 16.77 4.40
C TYR A 321 -4.62 15.53 3.74
N LEU A 322 -3.88 15.70 2.63
CA LEU A 322 -3.25 14.56 1.95
C LEU A 322 -2.22 13.89 2.86
N VAL A 323 -1.55 14.66 3.71
CA VAL A 323 -0.52 14.14 4.60
C VAL A 323 -1.10 13.25 5.69
N GLY A 324 -2.27 13.59 6.23
CA GLY A 324 -2.98 12.71 7.17
C GLY A 324 -3.50 11.45 6.51
N TYR A 325 -4.02 11.57 5.30
CA TYR A 325 -4.40 10.42 4.50
C TYR A 325 -3.20 9.48 4.30
N LEU A 326 -2.06 10.03 3.83
CA LEU A 326 -0.85 9.28 3.54
C LEU A 326 -0.21 8.66 4.79
N ALA A 327 -0.28 9.35 5.93
CA ALA A 327 0.19 8.81 7.20
C ALA A 327 -0.60 7.55 7.60
N ASN A 328 -1.93 7.58 7.50
CA ASN A 328 -2.77 6.41 7.78
C ASN A 328 -2.57 5.30 6.74
N ALA A 329 -2.43 5.63 5.45
CA ALA A 329 -2.12 4.64 4.41
C ALA A 329 -0.74 4.00 4.63
N ALA A 330 0.25 4.76 5.13
CA ALA A 330 1.56 4.24 5.50
C ALA A 330 1.46 3.28 6.70
N LYS A 331 0.61 3.57 7.70
CA LYS A 331 0.35 2.63 8.82
C LYS A 331 -0.20 1.30 8.31
N VAL A 332 -1.17 1.31 7.41
CA VAL A 332 -1.73 0.07 6.83
C VAL A 332 -0.64 -0.74 6.14
N ARG A 333 0.18 -0.10 5.29
CA ARG A 333 1.30 -0.78 4.62
C ARG A 333 2.38 -1.27 5.57
N TYR A 334 2.68 -0.51 6.63
CA TYR A 334 3.60 -0.94 7.67
C TYR A 334 3.10 -2.21 8.36
N GLN A 335 1.81 -2.26 8.73
CA GLN A 335 1.23 -3.46 9.30
C GLN A 335 1.23 -4.63 8.31
N TYR A 336 1.04 -4.37 7.02
CA TYR A 336 1.17 -5.38 5.98
C TYR A 336 2.60 -5.95 5.90
N ARG A 337 3.63 -5.11 5.94
CA ARG A 337 5.04 -5.55 5.98
C ARG A 337 5.34 -6.38 7.22
N VAL A 338 4.97 -5.89 8.40
CA VAL A 338 5.14 -6.62 9.67
C VAL A 338 4.43 -7.96 9.63
N TRP A 339 3.21 -8.01 9.08
CA TRP A 339 2.45 -9.24 8.93
C TRP A 339 3.12 -10.22 7.95
N SER A 340 3.62 -9.72 6.81
CA SER A 340 4.28 -10.50 5.76
C SER A 340 5.61 -11.09 6.23
N ASP A 341 6.37 -10.36 7.04
CA ASP A 341 7.67 -10.79 7.57
C ASP A 341 7.53 -11.72 8.79
N ALA A 342 6.35 -11.74 9.44
CA ALA A 342 6.13 -12.51 10.65
C ALA A 342 6.16 -14.03 10.37
N PRO A 343 6.59 -14.85 11.37
CA PRO A 343 6.53 -16.30 11.25
C PRO A 343 5.13 -16.80 10.86
N SER A 344 5.08 -17.76 9.95
CA SER A 344 3.81 -18.30 9.46
C SER A 344 2.96 -18.87 10.61
N VAL A 345 1.74 -18.32 10.76
CA VAL A 345 0.72 -18.84 11.68
C VAL A 345 0.45 -20.31 11.40
N ALA A 346 0.53 -20.74 10.14
CA ALA A 346 0.37 -22.15 9.76
C ALA A 346 1.47 -23.03 10.39
N ALA A 347 2.73 -22.61 10.32
CA ALA A 347 3.85 -23.38 10.87
C ALA A 347 3.78 -23.49 12.41
N LEU A 348 3.39 -22.42 13.11
CA LEU A 348 3.19 -22.47 14.56
C LEU A 348 2.05 -23.43 14.93
N ARG A 349 0.94 -23.38 14.19
CA ARG A 349 -0.21 -24.27 14.40
C ARG A 349 0.11 -25.73 14.12
N GLU A 350 0.84 -26.00 13.05
CA GLU A 350 1.24 -27.36 12.66
C GLU A 350 2.11 -28.00 13.73
N ARG A 351 3.12 -27.28 14.24
CA ARG A 351 3.97 -27.76 15.35
C ARG A 351 3.15 -28.11 16.59
N ALA A 352 2.25 -27.22 17.00
CA ALA A 352 1.38 -27.48 18.15
C ALA A 352 0.41 -28.66 17.90
N ALA A 353 -0.12 -28.79 16.68
CA ALA A 353 -1.04 -29.87 16.32
C ALA A 353 -0.38 -31.25 16.33
N THR A 354 0.88 -31.33 15.89
CA THR A 354 1.70 -32.55 15.95
C THR A 354 1.86 -33.02 17.39
N ASP A 355 2.29 -32.13 18.29
CA ASP A 355 2.50 -32.47 19.70
C ASP A 355 1.18 -32.79 20.42
N VAL A 356 0.08 -32.10 20.09
CA VAL A 356 -1.25 -32.45 20.61
C VAL A 356 -1.64 -33.86 20.19
N THR A 357 -1.40 -34.23 18.93
CA THR A 357 -1.80 -35.53 18.40
C THR A 357 -0.98 -36.64 19.05
N GLU A 358 0.33 -36.43 19.19
CA GLU A 358 1.22 -37.37 19.85
C GLU A 358 0.88 -37.55 21.34
N LEU A 359 0.62 -36.46 22.08
CA LEU A 359 0.22 -36.56 23.48
C LEU A 359 -1.12 -37.29 23.63
N ARG A 360 -2.12 -37.00 22.79
CA ARG A 360 -3.40 -37.72 22.82
C ARG A 360 -3.23 -39.20 22.52
N ARG A 361 -2.39 -39.57 21.55
CA ARG A 361 -2.10 -40.96 21.21
C ARG A 361 -1.54 -41.71 22.42
N ARG A 362 -0.63 -41.09 23.17
CA ARG A 362 -0.05 -41.68 24.39
C ARG A 362 -1.08 -41.83 25.50
N LEU A 363 -1.86 -40.78 25.78
CA LEU A 363 -2.91 -40.80 26.80
C LEU A 363 -3.99 -41.88 26.54
N MET A 364 -4.23 -42.24 25.28
CA MET A 364 -5.21 -43.27 24.89
C MET A 364 -4.60 -44.66 24.72
N SER A 365 -3.26 -44.78 24.71
CA SER A 365 -2.61 -46.08 24.57
C SER A 365 -2.75 -46.87 25.88
N PRO A 366 -3.09 -48.18 25.85
CA PRO A 366 -3.15 -48.99 27.06
C PRO A 366 -1.81 -48.93 27.79
N ARG A 367 -1.82 -48.51 29.07
CA ARG A 367 -0.63 -48.58 29.92
C ARG A 367 -0.33 -50.06 30.15
N ALA A 368 0.60 -50.62 29.39
CA ALA A 368 1.22 -51.90 29.75
C ALA A 368 1.84 -51.74 31.15
N ASP A 369 1.79 -52.79 31.98
CA ASP A 369 2.12 -52.88 33.41
C ASP A 369 3.45 -52.23 33.87
N VAL A 370 3.62 -50.94 33.63
CA VAL A 370 4.75 -50.12 34.09
C VAL A 370 4.31 -49.47 35.38
N ALA A 371 4.97 -49.87 36.46
CA ALA A 371 4.79 -49.33 37.80
C ALA A 371 4.65 -47.80 37.77
N SER A 372 3.56 -47.30 38.38
CA SER A 372 3.05 -45.95 38.68
C SER A 372 3.93 -44.68 38.52
N GLY A 373 4.86 -44.64 37.57
CA GLY A 373 5.67 -43.47 37.24
C GLY A 373 5.08 -42.71 36.05
N ALA A 374 5.16 -41.37 36.10
CA ALA A 374 4.81 -40.54 34.96
C ALA A 374 5.70 -40.89 33.74
N ASP A 375 5.10 -41.08 32.55
CA ASP A 375 5.86 -41.29 31.31
C ASP A 375 6.72 -40.03 31.04
N PRO A 376 8.06 -40.12 31.09
CA PRO A 376 8.92 -38.97 30.85
C PRO A 376 8.67 -38.30 29.50
N ALA A 377 8.21 -39.06 28.50
CA ALA A 377 7.87 -38.50 27.20
C ALA A 377 6.53 -37.73 27.21
N GLU A 378 5.55 -38.12 28.03
CA GLU A 378 4.34 -37.32 28.25
C GLU A 378 4.66 -35.99 28.94
N ALA A 379 5.59 -35.99 29.90
CA ALA A 379 6.06 -34.78 30.56
C ALA A 379 6.76 -33.82 29.56
N VAL A 380 7.68 -34.34 28.75
CA VAL A 380 8.37 -33.54 27.71
C VAL A 380 7.38 -32.95 26.69
N LEU A 381 6.38 -33.72 26.26
CA LEU A 381 5.34 -33.22 25.35
C LEU A 381 4.46 -32.15 26.02
N THR A 382 4.14 -32.32 27.30
CA THR A 382 3.38 -31.34 28.08
C THR A 382 4.14 -30.01 28.17
N ASP A 383 5.43 -30.05 28.49
CA ASP A 383 6.27 -28.86 28.59
C ASP A 383 6.40 -28.13 27.23
N ARG A 384 6.61 -28.88 26.15
CA ARG A 384 6.62 -28.31 24.79
C ARG A 384 5.29 -27.66 24.42
N LEU A 385 4.17 -28.29 24.78
CA LEU A 385 2.84 -27.74 24.53
C LEU A 385 2.55 -26.48 25.34
N LEU A 386 3.12 -26.32 26.53
CA LEU A 386 3.05 -25.07 27.29
C LEU A 386 3.80 -23.94 26.57
N VAL A 387 5.01 -24.21 26.08
CA VAL A 387 5.75 -23.24 25.25
C VAL A 387 4.97 -22.87 23.98
N HIS A 388 4.39 -23.86 23.30
CA HIS A 388 3.54 -23.61 22.13
C HIS A 388 2.29 -22.80 22.49
N LEU A 389 1.69 -23.02 23.65
CA LEU A 389 0.55 -22.24 24.12
C LEU A 389 0.92 -20.77 24.29
N ASP A 390 2.05 -20.47 24.93
CA ASP A 390 2.50 -19.10 25.15
C ASP A 390 2.78 -18.38 23.82
N LEU A 391 3.47 -19.06 22.88
CA LEU A 391 3.70 -18.53 21.54
C LEU A 391 2.40 -18.29 20.76
N LEU A 392 1.42 -19.20 20.86
CA LEU A 392 0.11 -19.03 20.21
C LEU A 392 -0.68 -17.86 20.81
N VAL A 393 -0.62 -17.68 22.13
CA VAL A 393 -1.28 -16.57 22.83
C VAL A 393 -0.65 -15.24 22.47
N ALA A 394 0.68 -15.15 22.46
CA ALA A 394 1.42 -13.96 22.04
C ALA A 394 1.11 -13.61 20.58
N ALA A 395 1.23 -14.58 19.67
CA ALA A 395 0.92 -14.36 18.25
C ALA A 395 -0.54 -13.91 18.05
N ARG A 396 -1.48 -14.38 18.87
CA ARG A 396 -2.88 -13.94 18.80
C ARG A 396 -3.03 -12.50 19.24
N ALA A 397 -2.41 -12.11 20.36
CA ALA A 397 -2.41 -10.73 20.84
C ALA A 397 -1.83 -9.78 19.78
N ASP A 398 -0.70 -10.15 19.18
CA ASP A 398 -0.09 -9.37 18.11
C ASP A 398 -1.07 -9.19 16.92
N ARG A 399 -1.85 -10.21 16.55
CA ARG A 399 -2.85 -10.09 15.47
C ARG A 399 -4.05 -9.23 15.86
N ASP A 400 -4.46 -9.24 17.12
CA ASP A 400 -5.51 -8.36 17.63
C ASP A 400 -5.05 -6.89 17.56
N ASP A 401 -3.85 -6.59 18.05
CA ASP A 401 -3.28 -5.23 18.05
C ASP A 401 -3.05 -4.70 16.63
N MET A 402 -2.53 -5.53 15.72
CA MET A 402 -2.38 -5.16 14.30
C MET A 402 -3.73 -4.86 13.66
N ARG A 403 -4.75 -5.67 13.94
CA ARG A 403 -6.07 -5.51 13.35
C ARG A 403 -6.72 -4.22 13.82
N GLU A 404 -6.69 -3.95 15.12
CA GLU A 404 -7.23 -2.71 15.69
C GLU A 404 -6.53 -1.49 15.07
N SER A 405 -5.20 -1.53 14.96
CA SER A 405 -4.42 -0.47 14.31
C SER A 405 -4.84 -0.21 12.86
N VAL A 406 -5.08 -1.28 12.08
CA VAL A 406 -5.55 -1.17 10.69
C VAL A 406 -6.98 -0.63 10.64
N GLU A 407 -7.88 -1.11 11.49
CA GLU A 407 -9.28 -0.66 11.53
C GLU A 407 -9.38 0.84 11.86
N ILE A 408 -8.58 1.33 12.81
CA ILE A 408 -8.47 2.77 13.14
C ILE A 408 -7.96 3.56 11.94
N ALA A 409 -6.85 3.12 11.32
CA ALA A 409 -6.29 3.80 10.16
C ALA A 409 -7.28 3.88 8.98
N VAL A 410 -8.05 2.82 8.74
CA VAL A 410 -9.08 2.76 7.70
C VAL A 410 -10.24 3.68 8.00
N SER A 411 -10.67 3.74 9.26
CA SER A 411 -11.71 4.68 9.68
C SER A 411 -11.29 6.12 9.38
N ASN A 412 -10.06 6.49 9.76
CA ASN A 412 -9.50 7.81 9.50
C ASN A 412 -9.38 8.09 7.98
N ILE A 413 -8.87 7.13 7.21
CA ILE A 413 -8.80 7.27 5.74
C ILE A 413 -10.17 7.58 5.15
N ARG A 414 -11.21 6.85 5.54
CA ARG A 414 -12.57 7.04 5.02
C ARG A 414 -13.19 8.36 5.46
N GLU A 415 -12.98 8.76 6.72
CA GLU A 415 -13.44 10.05 7.21
C GLU A 415 -12.83 11.20 6.42
N MET A 416 -11.50 11.14 6.20
CA MET A 416 -10.80 12.10 5.37
C MET A 416 -11.40 12.10 3.97
N LEU A 417 -11.45 10.97 3.26
CA LEU A 417 -11.93 10.91 1.87
C LEU A 417 -13.32 11.52 1.70
N ARG A 418 -14.20 11.36 2.69
CA ARG A 418 -15.53 11.98 2.70
C ARG A 418 -15.49 13.48 2.92
N GLU A 419 -14.63 13.97 3.82
CA GLU A 419 -14.45 15.40 4.06
C GLU A 419 -13.96 16.12 2.79
N ASP A 420 -12.97 15.55 2.10
CA ASP A 420 -12.44 16.07 0.83
C ASP A 420 -13.35 15.74 -0.37
N ARG A 421 -14.34 14.87 -0.20
CA ARG A 421 -15.21 14.34 -1.27
C ARG A 421 -14.43 13.68 -2.41
N SER A 422 -13.33 13.01 -2.06
CA SER A 422 -12.53 12.21 -2.98
C SER A 422 -13.17 10.84 -3.20
N PRO A 423 -13.06 10.25 -4.40
CA PRO A 423 -13.67 8.96 -4.71
C PRO A 423 -13.02 7.83 -3.90
N GLU A 424 -13.85 6.98 -3.31
CA GLU A 424 -13.43 5.78 -2.57
C GLU A 424 -13.28 4.56 -3.51
N ASP A 425 -13.80 4.64 -4.73
CA ASP A 425 -13.87 3.57 -5.73
C ASP A 425 -13.18 3.95 -7.05
N GLY A 426 -13.03 2.96 -7.94
CA GLY A 426 -12.39 3.12 -9.24
C GLY A 426 -10.87 2.84 -9.24
N PRO A 427 -10.16 3.23 -10.31
CA PRO A 427 -8.71 3.14 -10.37
C PRO A 427 -8.06 4.28 -9.56
N GLY A 428 -6.85 4.06 -9.08
CA GLY A 428 -6.03 5.08 -8.42
C GLY A 428 -5.76 4.79 -6.94
N LEU A 429 -5.01 5.72 -6.34
CA LEU A 429 -4.35 5.48 -5.04
C LEU A 429 -5.32 5.23 -3.88
N PHE A 430 -6.47 5.90 -3.87
CA PHE A 430 -7.43 5.86 -2.77
C PHE A 430 -8.12 4.49 -2.68
N ALA A 431 -8.64 4.04 -3.82
CA ALA A 431 -9.27 2.73 -3.94
C ALA A 431 -8.26 1.58 -3.79
N GLU A 432 -7.00 1.75 -4.22
CA GLU A 432 -5.92 0.77 -3.98
C GLU A 432 -5.62 0.63 -2.48
N ASP A 433 -5.49 1.74 -1.75
CA ASP A 433 -5.23 1.74 -0.31
C ASP A 433 -6.39 1.10 0.48
N LEU A 434 -7.64 1.40 0.13
CA LEU A 434 -8.82 0.78 0.75
C LEU A 434 -8.93 -0.72 0.45
N ARG A 435 -8.51 -1.17 -0.75
CA ARG A 435 -8.47 -2.60 -1.10
C ARG A 435 -7.42 -3.34 -0.28
N LEU A 436 -6.21 -2.80 -0.16
CA LEU A 436 -5.15 -3.38 0.67
C LEU A 436 -5.61 -3.49 2.14
N ALA A 437 -6.17 -2.42 2.67
CA ALA A 437 -6.73 -2.39 4.02
C ALA A 437 -7.79 -3.45 4.26
N THR A 438 -8.72 -3.61 3.32
CA THR A 438 -9.79 -4.61 3.40
C THR A 438 -9.20 -6.02 3.41
N TYR A 439 -8.28 -6.30 2.48
CA TYR A 439 -7.57 -7.57 2.40
C TYR A 439 -6.85 -7.91 3.72
N LEU A 440 -6.07 -6.96 4.26
CA LEU A 440 -5.30 -7.16 5.47
C LEU A 440 -6.22 -7.41 6.68
N THR A 441 -7.31 -6.65 6.81
CA THR A 441 -8.28 -6.81 7.90
C THR A 441 -8.91 -8.21 7.87
N GLU A 442 -9.32 -8.68 6.69
CA GLU A 442 -9.84 -10.05 6.53
C GLU A 442 -8.80 -11.10 6.89
N GLN A 443 -7.56 -10.92 6.43
CA GLN A 443 -6.49 -11.88 6.65
C GLN A 443 -6.11 -11.98 8.13
N LEU A 444 -5.99 -10.85 8.84
CA LEU A 444 -5.78 -10.81 10.29
C LEU A 444 -6.95 -11.46 11.04
N GLY A 445 -8.19 -11.27 10.57
CA GLY A 445 -9.37 -11.93 11.11
C GLY A 445 -9.30 -13.47 10.98
N ARG A 446 -8.86 -13.98 9.83
CA ARG A 446 -8.65 -15.43 9.61
C ARG A 446 -7.55 -15.97 10.51
N ASP A 447 -6.41 -15.29 10.57
CA ASP A 447 -5.27 -15.68 11.40
C ASP A 447 -5.68 -15.76 12.88
N ARG A 448 -6.42 -14.76 13.37
CA ARG A 448 -6.96 -14.77 14.74
C ARG A 448 -7.85 -15.96 15.01
N PHE A 449 -8.78 -16.26 14.11
CA PHE A 449 -9.69 -17.40 14.25
C PHE A 449 -8.91 -18.71 14.38
N PHE A 450 -7.89 -18.90 13.53
CA PHE A 450 -7.06 -20.09 13.54
C PHE A 450 -6.18 -20.21 14.78
N LEU A 451 -5.60 -19.11 15.25
CA LEU A 451 -4.82 -19.07 16.49
C LEU A 451 -5.70 -19.40 17.70
N THR A 452 -6.92 -18.85 17.76
CA THR A 452 -7.88 -19.14 18.84
C THR A 452 -8.22 -20.63 18.90
N THR A 453 -8.52 -21.23 17.74
CA THR A 453 -8.80 -22.66 17.65
C THR A 453 -7.61 -23.52 18.12
N ALA A 454 -6.39 -23.12 17.77
CA ALA A 454 -5.18 -23.83 18.20
C ALA A 454 -4.95 -23.72 19.72
N VAL A 455 -5.11 -22.51 20.30
CA VAL A 455 -5.05 -22.27 21.74
C VAL A 455 -6.03 -23.16 22.48
N ASP A 456 -7.29 -23.23 22.03
CA ASP A 456 -8.32 -24.04 22.67
C ASP A 456 -8.01 -25.54 22.60
N ARG A 457 -7.47 -26.01 21.46
CA ARG A 457 -7.05 -27.40 21.28
C ARG A 457 -5.90 -27.79 22.20
N VAL A 458 -4.89 -26.93 22.34
CA VAL A 458 -3.77 -27.15 23.26
C VAL A 458 -4.25 -27.15 24.71
N LYS A 459 -5.02 -26.12 25.12
CA LYS A 459 -5.60 -26.04 26.48
C LYS A 459 -6.46 -27.25 26.83
N SER A 460 -7.30 -27.71 25.91
CA SER A 460 -8.14 -28.90 26.10
C SER A 460 -7.29 -30.15 26.33
N THR A 461 -6.25 -30.35 25.52
CA THR A 461 -5.37 -31.52 25.62
C THR A 461 -4.57 -31.51 26.93
N LEU A 462 -4.03 -30.36 27.33
CA LEU A 462 -3.33 -30.20 28.61
C LEU A 462 -4.26 -30.46 29.81
N ARG A 463 -5.54 -30.02 29.74
CA ARG A 463 -6.53 -30.33 30.79
C ARG A 463 -6.80 -31.83 30.89
N THR A 464 -6.93 -32.52 29.76
CA THR A 464 -7.11 -33.99 29.74
C THR A 464 -5.90 -34.71 30.33
N ALA A 465 -4.68 -34.31 29.94
CA ALA A 465 -3.45 -34.88 30.50
C ALA A 465 -3.39 -34.73 32.03
N ARG A 466 -3.71 -33.54 32.55
CA ARG A 466 -3.77 -33.29 34.01
C ARG A 466 -4.81 -34.15 34.72
N ARG A 467 -6.00 -34.35 34.13
CA ARG A 467 -7.05 -35.19 34.71
C ARG A 467 -6.66 -36.66 34.80
N LEU A 468 -5.98 -37.17 33.77
CA LEU A 468 -5.53 -38.58 33.72
C LEU A 468 -4.24 -38.84 34.51
N GLY A 469 -3.41 -37.81 34.73
CA GLY A 469 -2.21 -37.88 35.57
C GLY A 469 -2.47 -37.65 37.07
N GLY A 470 -3.52 -36.88 37.42
CA GLY A 470 -3.88 -36.56 38.80
C GLY A 470 -4.75 -37.58 39.53
N THR A 471 -5.13 -38.69 38.88
CA THR A 471 -5.95 -39.77 39.46
C THR A 471 -5.15 -40.86 40.18
N THR A 472 -3.89 -40.60 40.57
CA THR A 472 -2.99 -41.62 41.15
C THR A 472 -2.77 -41.52 42.67
N ASP A 473 -3.48 -40.61 43.37
CA ASP A 473 -3.42 -40.46 44.84
C ASP A 473 -4.82 -40.51 45.49
N ALA A 474 -5.56 -41.60 45.31
CA ALA A 474 -6.77 -41.89 46.07
C ALA A 474 -6.84 -43.36 46.49
#